data_AF-A0A9Q5C5W5-F1
#
_entry.id   AF-A0A9Q5C5W5-F1
#
_cell.length_a   1.000
_cell.length_b   1.000
_cell.length_c   1.000
_cell.angle_alpha   90.00
_cell.angle_beta   90.00
_cell.angle_gamma   90.00
#
_symmetry.space_group_name_H-M   'P 1'
#
loop_
_entity.id
_entity.type
_entity.pdbx_description
1 polymer ?
#
loop_
_entity_poly.entity_id
_entity_poly.type
_entity_poly.pdbx_seq_one_letter_code
_entity_poly.pdbx_strand_id
1 'polypeptide(L)' 'MNGILESLLMYEAKPYDIHGREIVRSNSKYYVVDPGLRQLLLPDYQEDYGHIIENIVYLELKRRYLNVYVG' A
#
# COMPACT_ATOMS: atom_id res chain seq x y z
N MET A 1 -0.82 15.21 1.91
CA MET A 1 -0.65 13.75 2.07
C MET A 1 -0.13 13.37 3.45
N ASN A 2 0.82 14.12 4.03
CA ASN A 2 1.38 13.84 5.37
C ASN A 2 0.32 13.58 6.46
N GLY A 3 -0.72 14.42 6.56
CA GLY A 3 -1.77 14.24 7.57
C GLY A 3 -2.57 12.93 7.47
N ILE A 4 -2.64 12.29 6.29
CA ILE A 4 -3.33 10.99 6.09
C ILE A 4 -2.43 9.82 6.52
N LEU A 5 -1.11 9.96 6.31
CA LEU A 5 -0.12 8.97 6.76
C LEU A 5 0.08 9.06 8.28
N GLU A 6 0.14 10.28 8.81
CA GLU A 6 0.23 10.56 10.24
C GLU A 6 -1.02 10.11 11.01
N SER A 7 -2.20 10.14 10.36
CA SER A 7 -3.44 9.61 10.94
C SER A 7 -3.56 8.09 10.84
N LEU A 8 -2.54 7.39 10.32
CA LEU A 8 -2.48 5.94 10.18
C LEU A 8 -3.60 5.33 9.32
N LEU A 9 -4.26 6.15 8.49
CA LEU A 9 -5.29 5.68 7.57
C LEU A 9 -4.71 4.96 6.35
N MET A 10 -3.46 5.29 6.00
CA MET A 10 -2.75 4.69 4.87
C MET A 10 -1.28 4.46 5.21
N TYR A 11 -0.70 3.43 4.60
CA TYR A 11 0.72 3.14 4.67
C TYR A 11 1.40 3.42 3.34
N GLU A 12 2.52 4.13 3.40
CA GLU A 12 3.41 4.32 2.26
C GLU A 12 4.28 3.08 2.06
N ALA A 13 4.29 2.55 0.85
CA ALA A 13 5.21 1.53 0.39
C ALA A 13 6.20 2.15 -0.59
N LYS A 14 7.45 2.23 -0.16
CA LYS A 14 8.51 2.84 -0.97
C LYS A 14 8.98 1.87 -2.05
N PRO A 15 9.15 2.35 -3.30
CA PRO A 15 9.63 1.51 -4.37
C PRO A 15 11.11 1.16 -4.15
N TYR A 16 11.47 -0.10 -4.37
CA TYR A 16 12.84 -0.58 -4.22
C TYR A 16 13.32 -1.25 -5.51
N ASP A 17 14.40 -0.73 -6.07
CA ASP A 17 15.07 -1.35 -7.21
C ASP A 17 15.93 -2.53 -6.70
N ILE A 18 15.52 -3.74 -7.04
CA ILE A 18 16.25 -4.97 -6.69
C ILE A 18 17.62 -5.08 -7.37
N HIS A 19 17.79 -4.47 -8.55
CA HIS A 19 19.03 -4.50 -9.33
C HIS A 19 20.00 -3.41 -8.89
N GLY A 20 19.51 -2.18 -8.76
CA GLY A 20 20.26 -1.03 -8.22
C GLY A 20 20.49 -1.11 -6.71
N ARG A 21 19.73 -1.97 -6.00
CA ARG A 21 19.71 -2.14 -4.54
C ARG A 21 19.42 -0.85 -3.78
N GLU A 22 18.61 0.02 -4.36
CA GLU A 22 18.31 1.34 -3.80
C GLU A 22 16.81 1.62 -3.75
N ILE A 23 16.43 2.51 -2.82
CA ILE A 23 15.07 3.04 -2.77
C ILE A 23 14.93 4.07 -3.88
N VAL A 24 14.03 3.82 -4.81
CA VAL A 24 13.80 4.70 -5.97
C VAL A 24 13.04 5.94 -5.50
N ARG A 25 13.45 7.13 -5.95
CA ARG A 25 12.70 8.38 -5.74
C ARG A 25 11.53 8.53 -6.73
N SER A 26 10.81 7.44 -6.99
CA SER A 26 9.61 7.46 -7.83
C SER A 26 8.35 7.57 -6.98
N ASN A 27 7.18 7.56 -7.64
CA ASN A 27 5.90 7.62 -6.95
C ASN A 27 5.71 6.38 -6.06
N SER A 28 5.52 6.58 -4.76
CA SER A 28 5.24 5.50 -3.80
C SER A 28 3.83 4.93 -3.99
N LYS A 29 3.65 3.64 -3.71
CA LYS A 29 2.32 3.05 -3.59
C LYS A 29 1.77 3.33 -2.19
N TYR A 30 0.46 3.52 -2.09
CA TYR A 30 -0.22 3.74 -0.82
C TYR A 30 -1.33 2.72 -0.61
N TYR A 31 -1.28 2.07 0.54
CA TYR A 31 -2.19 0.99 0.91
C TYR A 31 -3.08 1.44 2.07
N VAL A 32 -4.38 1.26 1.93
CA VAL A 32 -5.37 1.65 2.96
C VAL A 32 -5.35 0.62 4.07
N VAL A 33 -5.38 1.06 5.33
CA VAL A 33 -5.36 0.18 6.51
C VAL A 33 -6.54 -0.79 6.56
N ASP A 34 -7.70 -0.37 6.04
CA ASP A 34 -8.91 -1.16 5.98
C ASP A 34 -9.52 -1.15 4.56
N PRO A 35 -9.59 -2.30 3.87
CA PRO A 35 -10.30 -2.44 2.60
C PRO A 35 -11.78 -2.04 2.67
N GLY A 36 -12.41 -2.10 3.85
CA GLY A 36 -13.78 -1.63 4.09
C GLY A 36 -13.95 -0.12 3.89
N LEU A 37 -12.92 0.68 4.12
CA LEU A 37 -12.94 2.12 3.79
C LEU A 37 -13.03 2.33 2.27
N ARG A 38 -12.38 1.46 1.48
CA ARG A 38 -12.49 1.50 0.02
C ARG A 38 -13.93 1.17 -0.41
N GLN A 39 -14.54 0.14 0.16
CA GLN A 39 -15.93 -0.24 -0.14
C GLN A 39 -16.94 0.89 0.16
N LEU A 40 -16.72 1.64 1.26
CA LEU A 40 -17.57 2.76 1.64
C LEU A 40 -17.46 3.95 0.65
N LEU A 41 -16.26 4.18 0.12
CA LEU A 41 -15.98 5.30 -0.79
C LEU A 41 -16.25 4.98 -2.26
N LEU A 42 -16.16 3.70 -2.65
CA LEU A 42 -16.29 3.23 -4.03
C LEU A 42 -17.25 2.04 -4.08
N PRO A 43 -18.57 2.30 -4.19
CA PRO A 43 -19.60 1.25 -4.12
C PRO A 43 -19.69 0.36 -5.37
N ASP A 44 -19.23 0.82 -6.53
CA ASP A 44 -19.24 0.07 -7.78
C ASP A 44 -17.82 -0.29 -8.22
N TYR A 45 -17.42 -1.57 -8.18
CA TYR A 45 -16.27 -2.00 -8.99
C TYR A 45 -16.20 -3.51 -9.21
N GLN A 46 -16.55 -3.94 -10.43
CA GLN A 46 -15.96 -5.12 -11.02
C GLN A 46 -14.59 -4.71 -11.58
N GLU A 47 -13.54 -5.52 -11.36
CA GLU A 47 -12.16 -5.40 -11.92
C GLU A 47 -10.98 -4.95 -11.01
N ASP A 48 -11.11 -4.92 -9.67
CA ASP A 48 -9.97 -4.52 -8.80
C ASP A 48 -9.44 -5.58 -7.83
N TYR A 49 -9.77 -6.86 -8.05
CA TYR A 49 -9.36 -7.95 -7.16
C TYR A 49 -7.83 -8.04 -6.97
N GLY A 50 -7.07 -7.76 -8.03
CA GLY A 50 -5.60 -7.74 -7.96
C GLY A 50 -5.10 -6.71 -6.94
N HIS A 51 -5.63 -5.49 -6.97
CA HIS A 51 -5.25 -4.41 -6.04
C HIS A 51 -5.77 -4.65 -4.62
N ILE A 52 -6.93 -5.29 -4.46
CA ILE A 52 -7.44 -5.68 -3.14
C ILE A 52 -6.51 -6.73 -2.51
N ILE A 53 -6.15 -7.78 -3.26
CA ILE A 53 -5.25 -8.82 -2.77
C ILE A 53 -3.85 -8.25 -2.52
N GLU A 54 -3.34 -7.39 -3.40
CA GLU A 54 -2.07 -6.70 -3.20
C GLU A 54 -2.05 -5.89 -1.90
N ASN A 55 -3.13 -5.14 -1.60
CA ASN A 55 -3.27 -4.41 -0.35
C ASN A 55 -3.27 -5.37 0.86
N ILE A 56 -4.07 -6.43 0.82
CA ILE A 56 -4.14 -7.43 1.90
C ILE A 56 -2.76 -8.05 2.17
N VAL A 57 -2.06 -8.46 1.10
CA VAL A 57 -0.72 -9.04 1.20
C VAL A 57 0.27 -8.03 1.78
N TYR A 58 0.23 -6.78 1.31
CA TYR A 58 1.10 -5.73 1.84
C TYR A 58 0.88 -5.51 3.34
N LEU A 59 -0.38 -5.40 3.79
CA LEU A 59 -0.70 -5.24 5.21
C LEU A 59 -0.21 -6.43 6.04
N GLU A 60 -0.37 -7.65 5.55
CA GLU A 60 0.08 -8.84 6.24
C GLU A 60 1.62 -8.89 6.35
N LEU A 61 2.33 -8.51 5.29
CA LEU A 61 3.78 -8.37 5.32
C LEU A 61 4.20 -7.27 6.31
N LYS A 62 3.51 -6.12 6.33
CA LYS A 62 3.83 -5.00 7.23
C LYS A 62 3.61 -5.35 8.70
N ARG A 63 2.68 -6.24 9.02
CA ARG A 63 2.48 -6.77 10.38
C ARG A 63 3.61 -7.70 10.84
N ARG A 64 4.21 -8.45 9.92
CA ARG A 64 5.24 -9.46 10.20
C ARG A 64 6.66 -8.90 10.13
N TYR A 65 6.88 -7.91 9.27
CA TYR A 65 8.20 -7.39 8.94
C TYR A 65 8.25 -5.88 9.11
N LEU A 66 9.35 -5.39 9.68
CA LEU A 66 9.55 -3.96 9.95
C LEU A 66 9.59 -3.14 8.66
N ASN A 67 10.29 -3.66 7.64
CA ASN A 67 10.51 -3.01 6.35
C ASN A 67 9.90 -3.86 5.24
N VAL A 68 8.98 -3.26 4.47
CA VAL A 68 8.34 -3.86 3.31
C VAL A 68 8.45 -2.86 2.18
N TYR A 69 8.88 -3.34 1.03
CA TYR A 69 9.08 -2.54 -0.18
C TYR A 69 8.29 -3.16 -1.32
N VAL A 70 8.00 -2.35 -2.33
CA VAL A 70 7.36 -2.80 -3.57
C VAL A 70 8.33 -2.52 -4.71
N GLY A 71 8.47 -3.40 -5.69
CA GLY A 71 9.44 -3.28 -6.78
C GLY A 71 9.03 -4.11 -7.97
#